data_AF-A0A5C7A6Z5-F1
#
_entry.id   AF-A0A5C7A6Z5-F1
#
_cell.length_a   1.000
_cell.length_b   1.000
_cell.length_c   1.000
_cell.angle_alpha   90.00
_cell.angle_beta   90.00
_cell.angle_gamma   90.00
#
_symmetry.space_group_name_H-M   'P 1'
#
loop_
_entity.id
_entity.type
_entity.pdbx_description
1 polymer ?
#
loop_
_entity_poly.entity_id
_entity_poly.type
_entity_poly.pdbx_seq_one_letter_code
_entity_poly.pdbx_strand_id
1 'polypeptide(L)' 'MPKTGDELICMGGNTCYTAGETYIVGRIVSEKYFEIMTGSSDDRWYATIDEQGIYVRFNHMQDLVSDAWFSKLIDEIGA' A
#
# COMPACT_ATOMS: atom_id res chain seq x y z
N MET A 1 5.65 4.67 -10.81
CA MET A 1 5.83 4.99 -9.37
C MET A 1 4.54 5.56 -8.80
N PRO A 2 4.18 5.26 -7.54
CA PRO A 2 3.04 5.85 -6.83
C PRO A 2 3.22 7.35 -6.60
N LYS A 3 2.13 8.10 -6.62
CA LYS A 3 2.06 9.53 -6.26
C LYS A 3 1.04 9.72 -5.14
N THR A 4 1.22 10.77 -4.34
CA THR A 4 0.23 11.14 -3.32
C THR A 4 -1.14 11.34 -3.97
N GLY A 5 -2.16 10.68 -3.42
CA GLY A 5 -3.52 10.65 -3.96
C GLY A 5 -3.80 9.50 -4.94
N ASP A 6 -2.79 8.75 -5.41
CA ASP A 6 -3.02 7.53 -6.18
C ASP A 6 -3.81 6.51 -5.33
N GLU A 7 -4.68 5.76 -6.00
CA GLU A 7 -5.40 4.64 -5.39
C GLU A 7 -4.67 3.31 -5.67
N LEU A 8 -4.56 2.48 -4.63
CA LEU A 8 -3.98 1.14 -4.70
C LEU A 8 -4.98 0.11 -4.19
N ILE A 9 -5.13 -0.99 -4.91
CA ILE A 9 -5.93 -2.13 -4.45
C ILE A 9 -5.05 -3.05 -3.60
N CYS A 10 -5.53 -3.43 -2.42
CA CYS A 10 -4.88 -4.43 -1.58
C CYS A 10 -5.09 -5.83 -2.19
N MET A 11 -4.02 -6.46 -2.64
CA MET A 11 -4.04 -7.79 -3.26
C MET A 11 -3.84 -8.91 -2.22
N GLY A 12 -3.08 -8.62 -1.16
CA GLY A 12 -2.84 -9.53 -0.05
C GLY A 12 -2.94 -8.77 1.26
N GLY A 13 -4.05 -8.95 1.97
CA GLY A 13 -4.36 -8.21 3.19
C GLY A 13 -3.86 -8.87 4.47
N ASN A 14 -4.11 -8.20 5.59
CA ASN A 14 -3.84 -8.63 6.96
C ASN A 14 -4.78 -7.88 7.93
N THR A 15 -4.45 -7.80 9.21
CA THR A 15 -5.25 -7.08 10.22
C THR A 15 -5.31 -5.56 10.03
N CYS A 16 -4.40 -4.97 9.25
CA CYS A 16 -4.32 -3.53 8.98
C CYS A 16 -4.93 -3.16 7.62
N TYR A 17 -4.90 -4.08 6.65
CA TYR A 17 -5.38 -3.86 5.28
C TYR A 17 -6.25 -5.03 4.82
N THR A 18 -7.44 -4.75 4.33
CA THR A 18 -8.38 -5.75 3.84
C THR A 18 -8.12 -6.01 2.36
N ALA A 19 -7.93 -7.28 1.98
CA ALA A 19 -7.77 -7.66 0.58
C ALA A 19 -9.04 -7.31 -0.23
N GLY A 20 -8.85 -6.76 -1.43
CA GLY A 20 -9.92 -6.27 -2.31
C GLY A 20 -10.32 -4.81 -2.08
N GLU A 21 -9.94 -4.21 -0.95
CA GLU A 21 -10.22 -2.80 -0.67
C GLU A 21 -9.18 -1.87 -1.32
N THR A 22 -9.62 -0.65 -1.60
CA THR A 22 -8.78 0.41 -2.16
C THR A 22 -8.27 1.33 -1.07
N TYR A 23 -6.99 1.67 -1.14
CA TYR A 23 -6.30 2.54 -0.19
C TYR A 23 -5.58 3.68 -0.91
N ILE A 24 -5.54 4.84 -0.25
CA ILE A 24 -4.93 6.06 -0.81
C ILE A 24 -3.45 6.12 -0.45
N VAL A 25 -2.63 6.45 -1.45
CA VAL A 25 -1.22 6.80 -1.26
C VAL A 25 -1.12 8.16 -0.57
N GLY A 26 -0.52 8.16 0.61
CA GLY A 26 -0.20 9.35 1.39
C GLY A 26 1.07 10.05 0.91
N ARG A 27 1.88 10.54 1.85
CA ARG A 27 3.10 11.27 1.52
C ARG A 27 4.13 10.37 0.83
N ILE A 28 4.77 10.89 -0.23
CA ILE A 28 5.97 10.28 -0.81
C ILE A 28 7.19 10.66 0.03
N VAL A 29 7.93 9.67 0.52
CA VAL A 29 9.16 9.86 1.31
C VAL A 29 10.39 9.85 0.40
N SER A 30 10.42 8.94 -0.57
CA SER A 30 11.48 8.82 -1.57
C SER A 30 10.98 8.07 -2.80
N GLU A 31 11.88 7.79 -3.74
CA GLU A 31 11.58 6.96 -4.91
C GLU A 31 11.08 5.54 -4.56
N LYS A 32 11.50 5.00 -3.42
CA LYS A 32 11.15 3.63 -3.00
C LYS A 32 10.14 3.56 -1.86
N TYR A 33 9.93 4.66 -1.13
CA TYR A 33 9.16 4.65 0.12
C TYR A 33 8.07 5.73 0.13
N PHE A 34 6.88 5.36 0.59
CA PHE A 34 5.72 6.23 0.67
C PHE A 34 4.72 5.73 1.73
N GLU A 35 3.70 6.52 2.05
CA GLU A 35 2.67 6.14 3.02
C GLU A 35 1.45 5.53 2.32
N ILE A 36 0.80 4.56 2.96
CA ILE A 36 -0.55 4.08 2.59
C ILE A 36 -1.47 4.31 3.78
N MET A 37 -2.56 5.05 3.57
CA MET A 37 -3.56 5.35 4.60
C MET A 37 -4.39 4.10 4.90
N THR A 38 -4.78 3.86 6.17
CA THR A 38 -5.59 2.67 6.55
C THR A 38 -7.09 2.92 6.60
N GLY A 39 -7.55 4.12 6.21
CA GLY A 39 -8.98 4.49 6.15
C GLY A 39 -9.52 5.28 7.36
N SER A 40 -8.81 5.29 8.49
CA SER A 40 -8.95 6.30 9.55
C SER A 40 -8.07 7.51 9.21
N SER A 41 -8.54 8.72 9.52
CA SER A 41 -7.96 9.99 9.02
C SER A 41 -6.47 10.19 9.34
N ASP A 42 -5.92 9.48 10.33
CA ASP A 42 -4.56 9.70 10.82
C ASP A 42 -3.67 8.46 10.85
N ASP A 43 -4.22 7.25 10.64
CA ASP A 43 -3.42 6.02 10.67
C ASP A 43 -2.86 5.68 9.28
N ARG A 44 -1.58 5.34 9.27
CA ARG A 44 -0.81 5.08 8.05
C ARG A 44 0.36 4.16 8.32
N TRP A 45 0.75 3.41 7.30
CA TRP A 45 1.99 2.64 7.31
C TRP A 45 2.89 3.03 6.15
N TYR A 46 4.21 2.83 6.33
CA TYR A 46 5.18 3.02 5.27
C TYR A 46 5.24 1.79 4.36
N ALA A 47 5.00 2.01 3.08
CA ALA A 47 5.12 1.03 2.02
C ALA A 47 6.44 1.17 1.27
N THR A 48 6.89 0.04 0.71
CA THR A 48 8.04 -0.07 -0.19
C THR A 48 7.55 -0.41 -1.59
N ILE A 49 8.17 0.19 -2.61
CA ILE A 49 8.09 -0.28 -3.99
C ILE A 49 9.47 -0.72 -4.48
N ASP A 50 9.55 -1.98 -4.90
CA ASP A 50 10.74 -2.58 -5.50
C ASP A 50 10.35 -3.62 -6.56
N GLU A 51 11.31 -4.47 -6.97
CA GLU A 51 11.13 -5.51 -7.98
C GLU A 51 10.08 -6.57 -7.61
N GLN A 52 9.76 -6.73 -6.31
CA GLN A 52 8.70 -7.64 -5.84
C GLN A 52 7.31 -7.01 -5.95
N GLY A 53 7.22 -5.69 -6.15
CA GLY A 53 5.98 -4.94 -6.23
C GLY A 53 5.83 -3.93 -5.09
N ILE A 54 4.59 -3.66 -4.70
CA ILE A 54 4.24 -2.70 -3.64
C ILE A 54 3.79 -3.46 -2.41
N TYR A 55 4.42 -3.19 -1.26
CA TYR A 55 4.06 -3.85 -0.01
C TYR A 55 4.33 -2.99 1.23
N VAL A 56 3.58 -3.28 2.30
CA VAL A 56 3.87 -2.81 3.66
C VAL A 56 4.39 -4.00 4.45
N ARG A 57 5.60 -3.83 5.00
CA ARG A 57 6.24 -4.83 5.87
C ARG A 57 6.21 -4.40 7.32
N PHE A 58 5.72 -5.27 8.18
CA PHE A 58 5.52 -5.01 9.61
C PHE A 58 6.66 -5.61 10.44
N ASN A 59 7.89 -5.10 10.27
CA ASN A 59 9.10 -5.69 10.87
C ASN A 59 9.00 -5.99 12.38
N HIS A 60 8.38 -5.10 13.15
CA HIS A 60 8.22 -5.27 14.61
C HIS A 60 7.06 -6.20 15.02
N MET A 61 6.24 -6.63 14.05
CA MET A 61 5.06 -7.48 14.25
C MET A 61 5.08 -8.69 13.31
N GLN A 62 6.24 -9.06 12.76
CA GLN A 62 6.38 -10.08 11.71
C GLN A 62 5.83 -11.47 12.10
N ASP A 63 5.83 -11.80 13.40
CA ASP A 63 5.28 -13.06 13.92
C ASP A 63 3.75 -13.01 14.13
N LEU A 64 3.15 -11.82 14.02
CA LEU A 64 1.75 -11.54 14.32
C LEU A 64 0.95 -11.09 13.09
N VAL A 65 1.61 -10.42 12.14
CA VAL A 65 0.99 -9.75 11.00
C VAL A 65 1.85 -10.00 9.76
N SER A 66 1.25 -10.61 8.74
CA SER A 66 1.89 -10.81 7.43
C SER A 66 2.09 -9.49 6.69
N ASP A 67 3.01 -9.45 5.72
CA ASP A 67 3.12 -8.32 4.80
C ASP A 67 1.79 -8.08 4.06
N ALA A 68 1.45 -6.80 3.87
CA ALA A 68 0.32 -6.42 3.02
C ALA A 68 0.82 -6.05 1.63
N TRP A 69 0.18 -6.56 0.58
CA TRP A 69 0.60 -6.41 -0.82
C TRP A 69 -0.44 -5.62 -1.62
N PHE A 70 0.04 -4.80 -2.54
CA PHE A 70 -0.80 -3.87 -3.29
C PHE A 70 -0.47 -3.88 -4.78
N SER A 71 -1.47 -3.55 -5.59
CA SER A 71 -1.31 -3.21 -6.99
C SER A 71 -1.82 -1.80 -7.24
N LYS A 72 -1.25 -1.14 -8.25
CA LYS A 72 -1.90 0.04 -8.83
C LYS A 72 -3.21 -0.41 -9.48
N LEU A 73 -4.27 0.39 -9.32
CA LEU A 73 -5.41 0.32 -10.20
C LEU A 73 -4.90 0.71 -11.60
N ILE A 74 -5.04 -0.19 -12.56
CA ILE A 74 -4.85 0.17 -13.95
C ILE A 74 -6.11 0.93 -14.32
N ASP A 75 -5.97 2.20 -14.70
CA ASP A 75 -7.04 2.88 -15.42
C ASP A 75 -7.25 2.09 -16.72
N GLU A 76 -8.26 1.22 -16.77
CA GLU A 76 -8.74 0.63 -18.03
C GLU A 76 -9.39 1.73 -18.87
N ILE A 77 -8.60 2.64 -19.46
CA ILE A 77 -9.02 3.41 -20.63
C ILE A 77 -7.82 3.57 -21.56
N GLY A 78 -7.77 2.74 -22.60
CA GLY A 78 -6.77 2.83 -23.66
C GLY A 78 -6.79 1.66 -24.65
N ALA A 79 -7.97 1.38 -25.21
CA ALA A 79 -8.09 0.70 -26.51
C ALA A 79 -8.25 1.76 -27.61
#